data_AF-A0A1H5ANK9-F1
#
_entry.id   AF-A0A1H5ANK9-F1
#
_cell.length_a   1.000
_cell.length_b   1.000
_cell.length_c   1.000
_cell.angle_alpha   90.00
_cell.angle_beta   90.00
_cell.angle_gamma   90.00
#
_symmetry.space_group_name_H-M   'P 1'
#
loop_
_entity.id
_entity.type
_entity.pdbx_description
1 polymer ?
#
loop_
_entity_poly.entity_id
_entity_poly.type
_entity_poly.pdbx_seq_one_letter_code
_entity_poly.pdbx_strand_id
1 'polypeptide(L)'
;MKTQNPPHRFTPMSQFATDYPVLLIDSDAPLQELHNCVSERLSAVLKYLHLMACTSLPDYAENDINTVTNIARIMVQDVSDVFRVIEQRGFDTPKGQ
;
A
#
# COMPACT_ATOMS: atom_id res chain seq x y z
N MET A 1 -17.36 19.33 6.21
CA MET A 1 -17.58 19.00 4.78
C MET A 1 -17.76 17.50 4.67
N LYS A 2 -18.86 17.01 4.09
CA LYS A 2 -19.05 15.58 3.85
C LYS A 2 -18.13 15.20 2.70
N THR A 3 -17.11 14.40 3.00
CA THR A 3 -16.31 13.69 2.00
C THR A 3 -17.28 12.91 1.12
N GLN A 4 -17.44 13.36 -0.12
CA GLN A 4 -18.13 12.57 -1.13
C GLN A 4 -17.29 11.30 -1.29
N ASN A 5 -17.86 10.15 -0.93
CA ASN A 5 -17.22 8.86 -1.18
C ASN A 5 -16.75 8.86 -2.64
N PRO A 6 -15.48 8.51 -2.93
CA PRO A 6 -15.08 8.27 -4.30
C PRO A 6 -16.07 7.26 -4.92
N PRO A 7 -16.28 7.32 -6.25
CA PRO A 7 -17.17 6.37 -6.93
C PRO A 7 -16.85 4.96 -6.42
N HIS A 8 -17.84 4.09 -6.18
CA HIS A 8 -17.63 2.75 -5.61
C HIS A 8 -16.46 1.95 -6.22
N ARG A 9 -16.08 2.28 -7.45
CA ARG A 9 -14.91 1.80 -8.18
C ARG A 9 -13.54 2.20 -7.60
N PHE A 10 -13.36 3.39 -7.01
CA PHE A 10 -12.04 3.88 -6.60
C PHE A 10 -11.91 3.94 -5.07
N THR A 11 -10.99 3.17 -4.51
CA THR A 11 -10.69 3.16 -3.07
C THR A 11 -9.46 4.03 -2.80
N PRO A 12 -9.51 5.01 -1.88
CA PRO A 12 -8.35 5.81 -1.57
C PRO A 12 -7.30 4.97 -0.82
N MET A 13 -6.01 5.18 -1.12
CA MET A 13 -4.92 4.63 -0.31
C MET A 13 -4.93 5.28 1.07
N SER A 14 -4.60 4.56 2.13
CA SER A 14 -4.74 5.01 3.52
C SER A 14 -3.77 6.11 3.92
N GLN A 15 -2.70 6.30 3.14
CA GLN A 15 -1.67 7.28 3.44
C GLN A 15 -1.93 8.59 2.71
N PHE A 16 -2.27 9.62 3.49
CA PHE A 16 -2.57 10.95 2.98
C PHE A 16 -1.49 11.94 3.40
N ALA A 17 -0.83 12.56 2.41
CA ALA A 17 -0.01 13.75 2.64
C ALA A 17 -0.86 15.04 2.63
N THR A 18 -2.13 14.95 2.20
CA THR A 18 -3.03 16.09 2.00
C THR A 18 -4.46 15.71 2.35
N ASP A 19 -5.32 16.69 2.61
CA ASP A 19 -6.74 16.47 2.94
C ASP A 19 -7.56 15.86 1.79
N TYR A 20 -6.99 15.76 0.59
CA TYR A 20 -7.62 15.19 -0.59
C TYR A 20 -6.84 13.97 -1.11
N PRO A 21 -7.45 12.77 -1.16
CA PRO A 21 -6.76 11.57 -1.63
C PRO A 21 -6.54 11.61 -3.14
N VAL A 22 -5.29 11.77 -3.57
CA VAL A 22 -4.92 11.76 -4.99
C VAL A 22 -4.47 10.39 -5.51
N LEU A 23 -4.06 9.50 -4.61
CA LEU A 23 -3.70 8.12 -4.94
C LEU A 23 -4.90 7.20 -4.65
N LEU A 24 -5.37 6.55 -5.72
CA LEU A 24 -6.59 5.74 -5.70
C LEU A 24 -6.29 4.35 -6.27
N ILE A 25 -6.94 3.34 -5.71
CA ILE A 25 -6.94 1.96 -6.17
C ILE A 25 -8.22 1.73 -6.97
N ASP A 26 -8.09 1.32 -8.23
CA ASP A 26 -9.23 0.86 -9.03
C ASP A 26 -9.70 -0.50 -8.50
N SER A 27 -10.73 -0.46 -7.67
CA SER A 27 -11.33 -1.61 -7.00
C SER A 27 -12.05 -2.54 -7.97
N ASP A 28 -12.42 -2.06 -9.16
CA ASP A 28 -13.04 -2.89 -10.21
C ASP A 28 -12.01 -3.56 -11.14
N ALA A 29 -10.71 -3.23 -11.03
CA ALA A 29 -9.65 -3.84 -11.83
C ALA A 29 -9.65 -5.38 -11.69
N PRO A 30 -9.21 -6.16 -12.69
CA PRO A 30 -9.17 -7.62 -12.56
C PRO A 30 -8.36 -8.06 -11.32
N LEU A 31 -8.85 -9.08 -10.58
CA LEU A 31 -8.16 -9.56 -9.37
C LEU A 31 -6.71 -9.98 -9.65
N GLN A 32 -6.43 -10.51 -10.85
CA GLN A 32 -5.08 -10.83 -11.30
C GLN A 32 -4.19 -9.58 -11.36
N GLU A 33 -4.69 -8.47 -11.88
CA GLU A 33 -3.94 -7.21 -11.95
C GLU A 33 -3.70 -6.62 -10.56
N LEU A 34 -4.69 -6.70 -9.66
CA LEU A 34 -4.53 -6.31 -8.27
C LEU A 34 -3.47 -7.18 -7.56
N HIS A 35 -3.48 -8.49 -7.79
CA HIS A 35 -2.49 -9.42 -7.25
C HIS A 35 -1.08 -9.15 -7.82
N ASN A 36 -0.96 -8.89 -9.12
CA ASN A 36 0.32 -8.52 -9.75
C ASN A 36 0.88 -7.23 -9.14
N CYS A 37 0.02 -6.23 -8.92
CA CYS A 37 0.39 -4.98 -8.24
C CYS A 37 0.91 -5.23 -6.81
N VAL A 38 0.21 -6.04 -6.01
CA VAL A 38 0.67 -6.45 -4.67
C VAL A 38 2.02 -7.16 -4.75
N SER A 39 2.19 -8.08 -5.70
CA SER A 39 3.41 -8.86 -5.87
C SER A 39 4.61 -7.98 -6.21
N GLU A 40 4.43 -7.01 -7.11
CA GLU A 40 5.47 -6.05 -7.47
C GLU A 40 5.85 -5.17 -6.28
N ARG A 41 4.86 -4.59 -5.58
CA ARG A 41 5.09 -3.72 -4.42
C ARG A 41 5.77 -4.46 -3.27
N LEU A 42 5.33 -5.69 -2.97
CA LEU A 42 5.96 -6.52 -1.94
C LEU A 42 7.41 -6.88 -2.31
N SER A 43 7.67 -7.20 -3.58
CA SER A 43 9.03 -7.44 -4.07
C SER A 43 9.93 -6.21 -3.87
N ALA A 44 9.41 -5.00 -4.12
CA ALA A 44 10.14 -3.76 -3.89
C ALA A 44 10.43 -3.53 -2.40
N VAL A 45 9.45 -3.76 -1.51
CA VAL A 45 9.64 -3.69 -0.04
C VAL A 45 10.76 -4.63 0.39
N LEU A 46 10.71 -5.90 -0.05
CA LEU A 46 11.71 -6.89 0.32
C LEU A 46 13.11 -6.50 -0.14
N LYS A 47 13.25 -6.01 -1.38
CA LYS A 47 14.55 -5.52 -1.90
C LYS A 47 15.05 -4.32 -1.09
N TYR A 48 14.17 -3.39 -0.73
CA TYR A 48 14.53 -2.25 0.11
C TYR A 48 15.00 -2.68 1.50
N LEU A 49 14.22 -3.52 2.19
CA LEU A 49 14.58 -4.01 3.52
C LEU A 49 15.89 -4.81 3.50
N HIS A 50 16.11 -5.60 2.45
CA HIS A 50 17.36 -6.32 2.26
C HIS A 50 18.55 -5.36 2.08
N LEU A 51 18.40 -4.34 1.22
CA LEU A 51 19.43 -3.30 1.03
C LEU A 51 19.74 -2.61 2.35
N MET A 52 18.72 -2.25 3.13
CA MET A 52 18.92 -1.58 4.43
C MET A 52 19.59 -2.48 5.46
N ALA A 53 19.27 -3.78 5.48
CA ALA A 53 19.90 -4.74 6.39
C ALA A 53 21.39 -4.98 6.07
N CYS A 54 21.78 -4.85 4.79
CA CYS A 54 23.16 -5.01 4.34
C CYS A 54 23.97 -3.70 4.37
N THR A 55 23.31 -2.56 4.56
CA THR A 55 23.95 -1.24 4.56
C THR A 55 24.32 -0.86 5.99
N SER A 56 25.63 -0.70 6.23
CA SER A 56 26.08 0.10 7.38
C SER A 56 25.70 1.55 7.11
N LEU A 57 25.09 2.23 8.10
CA LEU A 57 24.93 3.68 8.09
C LEU A 57 25.98 4.23 9.06
N PRO A 58 27.24 4.50 8.63
CA PRO A 58 28.23 5.11 9.50
C PRO A 58 27.76 6.53 9.81
N ASP A 59 27.82 6.93 11.09
CA ASP A 59 27.45 8.26 11.57
C ASP A 59 25.97 8.67 11.36
N TYR A 60 25.02 7.73 11.44
CA TYR A 60 23.60 8.08 11.27
C TYR A 60 23.09 9.02 12.35
N ALA A 61 22.39 10.08 11.92
CA ALA A 61 21.55 10.85 12.81
C ALA A 61 20.23 10.10 13.04
N GLU A 62 19.56 10.32 14.17
CA GLU A 62 18.22 9.76 14.44
C GLU A 62 17.23 10.01 13.29
N ASN A 63 17.39 11.14 12.58
CA ASN A 63 16.61 11.51 11.40
C ASN A 63 16.77 10.55 10.21
N ASP A 64 17.93 9.90 10.05
CA ASP A 64 18.17 8.96 8.95
C ASP A 64 17.40 7.65 9.17
N ILE A 65 17.39 7.15 10.42
CA ILE A 65 16.58 5.99 10.80
C ILE A 65 15.09 6.31 10.64
N ASN A 66 14.63 7.46 11.14
CA ASN A 66 13.23 7.86 11.00
C ASN A 66 12.80 7.94 9.53
N THR A 67 13.68 8.43 8.67
CA THR A 67 13.44 8.49 7.22
C THR A 67 13.31 7.09 6.63
N VAL A 68 14.26 6.20 6.91
CA VAL A 68 14.25 4.80 6.43
C VAL A 68 13.01 4.06 6.91
N THR A 69 12.68 4.17 8.19
CA THR A 69 11.50 3.54 8.78
C THR A 69 10.21 4.08 8.18
N ASN A 70 10.11 5.40 7.95
CA ASN A 70 8.92 5.98 7.33
C ASN A 70 8.75 5.54 5.88
N ILE A 71 9.84 5.41 5.10
CA ILE A 71 9.80 4.85 3.74
C ILE A 71 9.32 3.40 3.78
N ALA A 72 9.88 2.55 4.65
CA ALA A 72 9.42 1.16 4.82
C ALA A 72 7.93 1.09 5.17
N ARG A 73 7.48 1.94 6.10
CA ARG A 73 6.07 2.03 6.50
C ARG A 73 5.17 2.40 5.32
N ILE A 74 5.55 3.40 4.52
CA ILE A 74 4.80 3.80 3.32
C ILE A 74 4.62 2.61 2.37
N MET A 75 5.72 1.94 2.02
CA MET A 75 5.67 0.86 1.05
C MET A 75 4.87 -0.36 1.57
N VAL A 76 4.94 -0.67 2.87
CA VAL A 76 4.11 -1.73 3.47
C VAL A 76 2.63 -1.32 3.51
N GLN A 77 2.33 -0.05 3.80
CA GLN A 77 0.96 0.45 3.78
C GLN A 77 0.34 0.31 2.40
N ASP A 78 1.11 0.63 1.35
CA ASP A 78 0.66 0.47 -0.03
C ASP A 78 0.25 -0.97 -0.35
N VAL A 79 1.07 -1.95 0.10
CA VAL A 79 0.76 -3.38 -0.04
C VAL A 79 -0.54 -3.71 0.71
N SER A 80 -0.66 -3.25 1.96
CA SER A 80 -1.84 -3.50 2.80
C SER A 80 -3.12 -2.94 2.19
N ASP A 81 -3.06 -1.75 1.58
CA ASP A 81 -4.23 -1.09 1.02
C ASP A 81 -4.78 -1.85 -0.19
N VAL A 82 -3.90 -2.32 -1.08
CA VAL A 82 -4.32 -3.12 -2.24
C VAL A 82 -4.78 -4.51 -1.78
N PHE A 83 -4.12 -5.11 -0.80
CA PHE A 83 -4.53 -6.40 -0.23
C PHE A 83 -5.95 -6.34 0.35
N ARG A 84 -6.28 -5.26 1.09
CA ARG A 84 -7.62 -5.06 1.63
C ARG A 84 -8.71 -5.02 0.56
N VAL A 85 -8.44 -4.40 -0.60
CA VAL A 85 -9.37 -4.38 -1.73
C VAL A 85 -9.59 -5.78 -2.31
N ILE A 86 -8.51 -6.57 -2.42
CA ILE A 86 -8.59 -7.98 -2.84
C ILE A 86 -9.40 -8.79 -1.83
N GLU A 87 -9.15 -8.64 -0.54
CA GLU A 87 -9.85 -9.35 0.53
C GLU A 87 -11.34 -9.03 0.53
N GLN A 88 -11.72 -7.75 0.43
CA GLN A 88 -13.12 -7.34 0.34
C GLN A 88 -13.81 -8.07 -0.82
N ARG A 89 -13.21 -8.06 -2.01
CA ARG A 89 -13.79 -8.74 -3.18
C ARG A 89 -13.78 -10.27 -3.08
N GLY A 90 -12.75 -10.84 -2.46
CA GLY A 90 -12.60 -12.29 -2.28
C GLY A 90 -13.54 -12.87 -1.22
N PHE A 91 -13.84 -12.10 -0.17
CA PHE A 91 -14.70 -12.51 0.94
C PHE A 91 -16.17 -12.09 0.76
N ASP A 92 -16.46 -11.05 -0.03
CA ASP A 92 -17.84 -10.62 -0.35
C ASP A 92 -18.52 -11.52 -1.39
N THR A 93 -17.81 -12.50 -1.97
CA THR A 93 -18.45 -13.53 -2.79
C THR A 93 -19.29 -14.42 -1.87
N PRO A 94 -20.64 -14.42 -1.96
CA PRO A 94 -21.46 -15.28 -1.12
C PRO A 94 -21.01 -16.72 -1.33
N LYS A 95 -20.75 -17.45 -0.24
CA LYS A 95 -20.68 -18.91 -0.28
C LYS A 95 -21.97 -19.39 -0.95
N GLY A 96 -21.85 -19.89 -2.18
CA GLY A 96 -22.98 -20.34 -2.98
C GLY A 96 -23.86 -21.29 -2.18
N GLN A 97 -25.17 -21.05 -2.28
CA GLN A 97 -26.25 -22.00 -2.05
C GLN A 97 -26.10 -23.20 -2.99
#